data_AF-A0A5N1LCX9-F1
#
_entry.id   AF-A0A5N1LCX9-F1
#
_cell.length_a   1.000
_cell.length_b   1.000
_cell.length_c   1.000
_cell.angle_alpha   90.00
_cell.angle_beta   90.00
_cell.angle_gamma   90.00
#
_symmetry.space_group_name_H-M   'P 1'
#
loop_
_entity.id
_entity.type
_entity.pdbx_description
1 polymer ?
#
loop_
_entity_poly.entity_id
_entity_poly.type
_entity_poly.pdbx_seq_one_letter_code
_entity_poly.pdbx_strand_id
1 'polypeptide(L)'
;MTEGRIVKPLAVFIVVLVAILGGTFLLAVVNPGSSGPPDGQSIDGQSPSQYQPEAVNAPVDPEEGEISVDSEASDKRILVDTSHGNQVSESELEPITEAVFEAGHTVEYGTSDTASFADSLGQYDGVLIVQPLGSYSQAEREALQEYTDDGGRVVVLAEPTQTRLSTGFTQSTTTVSFGANNATAQYGVRMGAEQLYNVDDSANDNNFKAIYASPSDDGELTDGVETITFDTAGYAVVNGDAETKFTAADGTRTLETRRTGTYATVVRNDNMVFVTDSTFIRSSEIYDADNEVFIGNLLSFLLDGEAPDPDAGETFDGGFGTDEEAVTPTETPAEPTPTPAPTPPGS
;
A
#
# COMPACT_ATOMS: atom_id res chain seq x y z
N MET A 1 16.56 22.40 -65.74
CA MET A 1 16.65 20.92 -65.81
C MET A 1 15.95 20.34 -64.59
N THR A 2 14.81 19.64 -64.74
CA THR A 2 14.39 18.40 -64.02
C THR A 2 12.92 18.07 -64.38
N GLU A 3 12.55 18.01 -65.67
CA GLU A 3 11.20 17.58 -66.09
C GLU A 3 11.15 16.11 -66.53
N GLY A 4 12.30 15.42 -66.61
CA GLY A 4 12.38 14.01 -67.02
C GLY A 4 12.62 13.00 -65.88
N ARG A 5 12.83 13.45 -64.64
CA ARG A 5 13.32 12.57 -63.56
C ARG A 5 12.21 11.98 -62.67
N ILE A 6 11.02 12.55 -62.69
CA ILE A 6 9.84 12.07 -61.93
C ILE A 6 8.89 11.26 -62.83
N VAL A 7 8.88 11.51 -64.15
CA VAL A 7 7.99 10.82 -65.09
C VAL A 7 8.35 9.33 -65.22
N LYS A 8 9.64 8.98 -65.19
CA LYS A 8 10.09 7.57 -65.21
C LYS A 8 9.66 6.76 -63.98
N PRO A 9 9.93 7.18 -62.73
CA PRO A 9 9.49 6.42 -61.57
C PRO A 9 7.97 6.38 -61.43
N LEU A 10 7.24 7.43 -61.82
CA LEU A 10 5.78 7.42 -61.81
C LEU A 10 5.17 6.45 -62.83
N ALA A 11 5.73 6.40 -64.05
CA ALA A 11 5.30 5.46 -65.07
C ALA A 11 5.59 4.00 -64.65
N VAL A 12 6.75 3.75 -64.05
CA VAL A 12 7.08 2.42 -63.49
C VAL A 12 6.13 2.06 -62.36
N PHE A 13 5.81 2.99 -61.45
CA PHE A 13 4.85 2.76 -60.38
C PHE A 13 3.45 2.42 -60.93
N ILE A 14 2.97 3.15 -61.95
CA ILE A 14 1.68 2.86 -62.58
C ILE A 14 1.70 1.48 -63.25
N VAL A 15 2.77 1.11 -63.95
CA VAL A 15 2.89 -0.22 -64.59
C VAL A 15 2.92 -1.33 -63.56
N VAL A 16 3.66 -1.16 -62.45
CA VAL A 16 3.70 -2.13 -61.34
C VAL A 16 2.31 -2.24 -60.69
N LEU A 17 1.63 -1.13 -60.47
CA LEU A 17 0.30 -1.11 -59.87
C LEU A 17 -0.73 -1.76 -60.79
N VAL A 18 -0.67 -1.52 -62.10
CA VAL A 18 -1.52 -2.21 -63.10
C VAL A 18 -1.17 -3.69 -63.20
N ALA A 19 0.10 -4.08 -63.08
CA ALA A 19 0.51 -5.48 -63.07
C ALA A 19 0.03 -6.21 -61.80
N ILE A 20 0.07 -5.56 -60.63
CA ILE A 20 -0.46 -6.11 -59.37
C ILE A 20 -1.98 -6.25 -59.47
N LEU A 21 -2.69 -5.21 -59.92
CA LEU A 21 -4.15 -5.23 -60.07
C LEU A 21 -4.63 -6.19 -61.18
N GLY A 22 -3.87 -6.31 -62.27
CA GLY A 22 -4.15 -7.25 -63.36
C GLY A 22 -3.87 -8.70 -62.97
N GLY A 23 -2.81 -8.94 -62.17
CA GLY A 23 -2.48 -10.25 -61.64
C GLY A 23 -3.52 -10.77 -60.64
N THR A 24 -4.04 -9.91 -59.77
CA THR A 24 -5.13 -10.27 -58.84
C THR A 24 -6.44 -10.53 -59.57
N PHE A 25 -6.74 -9.80 -60.65
CA PHE A 25 -7.94 -10.04 -61.46
C PHE A 25 -7.87 -11.35 -62.25
N LEU A 26 -6.72 -11.68 -62.86
CA LEU A 26 -6.56 -12.93 -63.60
C LEU A 26 -6.61 -14.17 -62.69
N LEU A 27 -6.12 -14.10 -61.45
CA LEU A 27 -6.25 -15.19 -60.48
C LEU A 27 -7.71 -15.43 -60.05
N ALA A 28 -8.54 -14.38 -60.00
CA ALA A 28 -9.96 -14.48 -59.64
C ALA A 28 -10.83 -15.12 -60.73
N VAL A 29 -10.44 -15.03 -62.01
CA VAL A 29 -11.22 -15.57 -63.14
C VAL A 29 -10.91 -17.04 -63.44
N VAL A 30 -9.70 -17.51 -63.12
CA VAL A 30 -9.25 -18.88 -63.45
C VAL A 30 -9.67 -19.91 -62.39
N ASN A 31 -10.14 -19.47 -61.22
CA ASN A 31 -10.61 -20.36 -60.15
C ASN A 31 -11.88 -19.78 -59.46
N PRO A 32 -13.10 -20.05 -59.98
CA PRO A 32 -14.34 -19.43 -59.48
C PRO A 32 -14.85 -20.03 -58.16
N GLY A 33 -13.97 -20.60 -57.33
CA GLY A 33 -14.29 -21.13 -56.01
C GLY A 33 -13.36 -20.55 -54.94
N SER A 34 -13.97 -19.95 -53.92
CA SER A 34 -13.39 -19.56 -52.61
C SER A 34 -12.84 -18.14 -52.37
N SER A 35 -13.22 -17.13 -53.16
CA SER A 35 -12.91 -15.71 -52.82
C SER A 35 -14.13 -14.95 -52.31
N GLY A 36 -14.80 -15.46 -51.28
CA GLY A 36 -15.64 -14.63 -50.40
C GLY A 36 -14.77 -14.00 -49.31
N PRO A 37 -15.25 -12.97 -48.56
CA PRO A 37 -14.68 -12.70 -47.24
C PRO A 37 -14.61 -14.04 -46.50
N PRO A 38 -13.49 -14.40 -45.86
CA PRO A 38 -13.45 -15.61 -45.06
C PRO A 38 -14.62 -15.54 -44.08
N ASP A 39 -15.51 -16.51 -44.15
CA ASP A 39 -16.75 -16.63 -43.38
C ASP A 39 -16.48 -17.00 -41.91
N GLY A 40 -15.24 -16.86 -41.45
CA GLY A 40 -14.76 -17.21 -40.12
C GLY A 40 -14.81 -18.71 -39.80
N GLN A 41 -15.46 -19.52 -40.64
CA GLN A 41 -15.76 -20.92 -40.38
C GLN A 41 -14.65 -21.88 -40.83
N SER A 42 -13.70 -21.41 -41.64
CA SER A 42 -12.74 -22.29 -42.35
C SER A 42 -11.25 -21.92 -42.16
N ILE A 43 -10.91 -21.08 -41.18
CA ILE A 43 -9.49 -20.88 -40.81
C ILE A 43 -9.20 -21.69 -39.56
N ASP A 44 -8.72 -22.91 -39.76
CA ASP A 44 -8.22 -23.78 -38.70
C ASP A 44 -7.03 -23.11 -38.01
N GLY A 45 -7.16 -22.82 -36.70
CA GLY A 45 -6.08 -22.27 -35.86
C GLY A 45 -6.03 -20.75 -35.61
N GLN A 46 -7.08 -19.96 -35.87
CA GLN A 46 -7.08 -18.51 -35.57
C GLN A 46 -7.47 -18.12 -34.13
N SER A 47 -8.17 -18.99 -33.40
CA SER A 47 -8.51 -18.73 -32.00
C SER A 47 -7.78 -19.75 -31.14
N PRO A 48 -6.67 -19.36 -30.46
CA PRO A 48 -6.18 -20.11 -29.32
C PRO A 48 -7.36 -20.55 -28.44
N SER A 49 -7.31 -21.75 -27.85
CA SER A 49 -8.46 -22.33 -27.11
C SER A 49 -9.07 -21.38 -26.09
N GLN A 50 -8.27 -20.49 -25.51
CA GLN A 50 -8.69 -19.43 -24.59
C GLN A 50 -9.58 -18.33 -25.21
N TYR A 51 -9.68 -18.21 -26.53
CA TYR A 51 -10.54 -17.25 -27.24
C TYR A 51 -11.74 -17.92 -27.93
N GLN A 52 -12.01 -19.20 -27.62
CA GLN A 52 -13.23 -19.86 -28.06
C GLN A 52 -14.42 -19.33 -27.26
N PRO A 53 -15.60 -19.07 -27.85
CA PRO A 53 -16.77 -18.49 -27.17
C PRO A 53 -17.17 -19.23 -25.88
N GLU A 54 -16.90 -20.53 -25.83
CA GLU A 54 -17.12 -21.39 -24.66
C GLU A 54 -16.15 -21.11 -23.50
N ALA A 55 -14.92 -20.67 -23.81
CA ALA A 55 -13.88 -20.30 -22.84
C ALA A 55 -13.98 -18.83 -22.38
N VAL A 56 -14.72 -17.98 -23.10
CA VAL A 56 -14.95 -16.57 -22.70
C VAL A 56 -16.07 -16.44 -21.66
N ASN A 57 -16.91 -17.47 -21.53
CA ASN A 57 -17.93 -17.57 -20.48
C ASN A 57 -17.44 -18.52 -19.39
N ALA A 58 -16.23 -18.28 -18.87
CA ALA A 58 -15.87 -18.90 -17.60
C ALA A 58 -16.90 -18.45 -16.55
N PRO A 59 -17.42 -19.36 -15.70
CA PRO A 59 -18.15 -18.92 -14.53
C PRO A 59 -17.24 -17.96 -13.75
N VAL A 60 -17.79 -16.83 -13.31
CA VAL A 60 -17.11 -15.98 -12.32
C VAL A 60 -17.02 -16.84 -11.07
N ASP A 61 -15.80 -17.09 -10.58
CA ASP A 61 -15.64 -17.71 -9.29
C ASP A 61 -16.30 -16.76 -8.27
N PRO A 62 -17.27 -17.24 -7.48
CA PRO A 62 -17.99 -16.36 -6.59
C PRO A 62 -17.01 -15.90 -5.51
N GLU A 63 -16.90 -14.58 -5.34
CA GLU A 63 -16.15 -13.92 -4.25
C GLU A 63 -16.92 -14.14 -2.93
N GLU A 64 -16.97 -15.39 -2.46
CA GLU A 64 -17.71 -15.82 -1.25
C GLU A 64 -16.83 -15.80 0.01
N GLY A 65 -15.61 -15.28 -0.08
CA GLY A 65 -14.73 -15.09 1.07
C GLY A 65 -15.33 -14.13 2.09
N GLU A 66 -14.98 -14.32 3.35
CA GLU A 66 -15.42 -13.47 4.47
C GLU A 66 -14.20 -13.09 5.31
N ILE A 67 -14.07 -11.80 5.61
CA ILE A 67 -13.01 -11.31 6.50
C ILE A 67 -13.47 -11.57 7.94
N SER A 68 -12.89 -12.58 8.56
CA SER A 68 -13.15 -12.89 9.97
C SER A 68 -12.14 -12.18 10.86
N VAL A 69 -12.63 -11.53 11.92
CA VAL A 69 -11.81 -10.86 12.94
C VAL A 69 -11.97 -11.60 14.25
N ASP A 70 -10.88 -12.17 14.74
CA ASP A 70 -10.82 -12.86 16.03
C ASP A 70 -10.32 -11.87 17.09
N SER A 71 -11.20 -11.50 18.02
CA SER A 71 -10.83 -10.75 19.22
C SER A 71 -11.68 -11.19 20.40
N GLU A 72 -11.04 -11.34 21.57
CA GLU A 72 -11.72 -11.67 22.82
C GLU A 72 -12.37 -10.44 23.48
N ALA A 73 -12.08 -9.24 22.97
CA ALA A 73 -12.58 -7.96 23.47
C ALA A 73 -13.70 -7.39 22.57
N SER A 74 -14.42 -6.39 23.06
CA SER A 74 -15.36 -5.58 22.27
C SER A 74 -14.99 -4.10 22.37
N ASP A 75 -15.56 -3.28 21.48
CA ASP A 75 -15.48 -1.81 21.52
C ASP A 75 -14.07 -1.21 21.35
N LYS A 76 -13.09 -2.03 20.94
CA LYS A 76 -11.76 -1.57 20.51
C LYS A 76 -11.80 -0.68 19.27
N ARG A 77 -10.79 0.20 19.14
CA ARG A 77 -10.71 1.25 18.12
C ARG A 77 -9.42 1.16 17.32
N ILE A 78 -9.52 1.16 16.00
CA ILE A 78 -8.38 1.22 15.07
C ILE A 78 -8.30 2.62 14.46
N LEU A 79 -7.12 3.25 14.51
CA LEU A 79 -6.82 4.50 13.81
C LEU A 79 -6.23 4.20 12.43
N VAL A 80 -6.82 4.74 11.37
CA VAL A 80 -6.23 4.80 10.03
C VAL A 80 -5.50 6.13 9.86
N ASP A 81 -4.19 6.11 9.67
CA ASP A 81 -3.42 7.33 9.43
C ASP A 81 -3.74 7.95 8.06
N THR A 82 -4.03 9.25 8.06
CA THR A 82 -4.26 10.07 6.86
C THR A 82 -3.39 11.34 6.83
N SER A 83 -2.55 11.54 7.85
CA SER A 83 -1.80 12.78 8.07
C SER A 83 -0.53 12.90 7.22
N HIS A 84 -0.06 11.79 6.62
CA HIS A 84 1.19 11.72 5.85
C HIS A 84 0.97 11.57 4.34
N GLY A 85 -0.17 12.05 3.83
CA GLY A 85 -0.53 11.89 2.42
C GLY A 85 -0.72 10.43 2.03
N ASN A 86 -1.18 9.61 2.99
CA ASN A 86 -1.47 8.19 2.85
C ASN A 86 -2.31 7.91 1.61
N GLN A 87 -1.97 6.84 0.90
CA GLN A 87 -2.64 6.46 -0.36
C GLN A 87 -3.76 5.48 -0.07
N VAL A 88 -4.78 5.96 0.63
CA VAL A 88 -5.97 5.18 0.99
C VAL A 88 -7.18 6.08 1.05
N SER A 89 -8.34 5.52 0.69
CA SER A 89 -9.65 6.15 0.83
C SER A 89 -10.56 5.31 1.70
N GLU A 90 -11.54 5.95 2.36
CA GLU A 90 -12.56 5.24 3.16
C GLU A 90 -13.30 4.18 2.34
N SER A 91 -13.58 4.46 1.05
CA SER A 91 -14.22 3.49 0.16
C SER A 91 -13.37 2.26 -0.16
N GLU A 92 -12.03 2.39 -0.15
CA GLU A 92 -11.15 1.23 -0.31
C GLU A 92 -11.13 0.37 0.96
N LEU A 93 -11.39 0.97 2.13
CA LEU A 93 -11.41 0.29 3.43
C LEU A 93 -12.83 -0.10 3.88
N GLU A 94 -13.84 0.04 3.02
CA GLU A 94 -15.23 -0.30 3.36
C GLU A 94 -15.38 -1.77 3.79
N PRO A 95 -14.84 -2.78 3.06
CA PRO A 95 -14.92 -4.18 3.50
C PRO A 95 -14.27 -4.43 4.87
N ILE A 96 -13.12 -3.79 5.12
CA ILE A 96 -12.43 -3.86 6.41
C ILE A 96 -13.27 -3.20 7.51
N THR A 97 -13.86 -2.04 7.23
CA THR A 97 -14.71 -1.32 8.18
C THR A 97 -15.95 -2.12 8.54
N GLU A 98 -16.56 -2.79 7.56
CA GLU A 98 -17.70 -3.69 7.78
C GLU A 98 -17.31 -4.87 8.65
N ALA A 99 -16.21 -5.57 8.34
CA ALA A 99 -15.72 -6.70 9.13
C ALA A 99 -15.40 -6.31 10.59
N VAL A 100 -14.72 -5.18 10.79
CA VAL A 100 -14.41 -4.65 12.14
C VAL A 100 -15.70 -4.27 12.88
N PHE A 101 -16.69 -3.69 12.19
CA PHE A 101 -17.98 -3.35 12.78
C PHE A 101 -18.79 -4.59 13.17
N GLU A 102 -18.81 -5.61 12.33
CA GLU A 102 -19.48 -6.88 12.60
C GLU A 102 -18.86 -7.62 13.80
N ALA A 103 -17.55 -7.48 13.98
CA ALA A 103 -16.83 -7.94 15.16
C ALA A 103 -17.03 -7.08 16.43
N GLY A 104 -17.77 -5.95 16.34
CA GLY A 104 -18.09 -5.10 17.49
C GLY A 104 -17.03 -4.07 17.83
N HIS A 105 -16.21 -3.66 16.86
CA HIS A 105 -15.13 -2.69 16.99
C HIS A 105 -15.37 -1.48 16.07
N THR A 106 -14.48 -0.48 16.10
CA THR A 106 -14.61 0.74 15.27
C THR A 106 -13.31 1.10 14.55
N VAL A 107 -13.44 1.53 13.30
CA VAL A 107 -12.35 2.14 12.53
C VAL A 107 -12.56 3.65 12.47
N GLU A 108 -11.53 4.44 12.76
CA GLU A 108 -11.54 5.89 12.67
C GLU A 108 -10.45 6.38 11.71
N TYR A 109 -10.78 7.39 10.91
CA TYR A 109 -9.93 7.88 9.83
C TYR A 109 -9.34 9.24 10.19
N GLY A 110 -8.01 9.28 10.31
CA GLY A 110 -7.28 10.46 10.71
C GLY A 110 -7.51 10.87 12.16
N THR A 111 -6.79 11.91 12.58
CA THR A 111 -6.94 12.49 13.90
C THR A 111 -7.95 13.63 13.89
N SER A 112 -8.48 13.98 15.07
CA SER A 112 -9.26 15.22 15.22
C SER A 112 -8.43 16.44 14.79
N ASP A 113 -9.09 17.49 14.27
CA ASP A 113 -8.45 18.74 13.83
C ASP A 113 -7.55 19.40 14.89
N THR A 114 -7.73 19.06 16.16
CA THR A 114 -7.03 19.63 17.31
C THR A 114 -5.90 18.77 17.86
N ALA A 115 -5.78 17.50 17.45
CA ALA A 115 -4.79 16.56 17.97
C ALA A 115 -3.81 16.16 16.87
N SER A 116 -2.51 16.13 17.19
CA SER A 116 -1.50 15.59 16.28
C SER A 116 -1.60 14.06 16.22
N PHE A 117 -0.97 13.45 15.21
CA PHE A 117 -0.83 12.00 15.11
C PHE A 117 -0.24 11.41 16.40
N ALA A 118 0.87 11.97 16.87
CA ALA A 118 1.54 11.54 18.10
C ALA A 118 0.62 11.60 19.34
N ASP A 119 -0.12 12.69 19.53
CA ASP A 119 -1.02 12.86 20.69
C ASP A 119 -2.25 11.94 20.66
N SER A 120 -2.54 11.35 19.50
CA SER A 120 -3.73 10.54 19.29
C SER A 120 -3.53 9.06 19.57
N LEU A 121 -2.30 8.55 19.51
CA LEU A 121 -2.01 7.11 19.50
C LEU A 121 -2.60 6.37 20.71
N GLY A 122 -2.46 6.93 21.91
CA GLY A 122 -2.99 6.33 23.15
C GLY A 122 -4.52 6.24 23.24
N GLN A 123 -5.25 6.77 22.27
CA GLN A 123 -6.72 6.69 22.22
C GLN A 123 -7.22 5.46 21.44
N TYR A 124 -6.31 4.70 20.82
CA TYR A 124 -6.63 3.61 19.90
C TYR A 124 -5.86 2.34 20.27
N ASP A 125 -6.53 1.20 20.11
CA ASP A 125 -5.99 -0.13 20.38
C ASP A 125 -5.05 -0.62 19.27
N GLY A 126 -5.27 -0.14 18.04
CA GLY A 126 -4.40 -0.43 16.91
C GLY A 126 -4.29 0.73 15.92
N VAL A 127 -3.21 0.76 15.15
CA VAL A 127 -2.96 1.78 14.11
C VAL A 127 -2.65 1.14 12.76
N LEU A 128 -3.41 1.51 11.74
CA LEU A 128 -3.20 1.13 10.34
C LEU A 128 -2.60 2.30 9.55
N ILE A 129 -1.42 2.10 8.99
CA ILE A 129 -0.70 3.08 8.17
C ILE A 129 -0.63 2.55 6.74
N VAL A 130 -1.44 3.12 5.84
CA VAL A 130 -1.49 2.68 4.43
C VAL A 130 -0.72 3.64 3.54
N GLN A 131 0.36 3.16 2.94
CA GLN A 131 1.22 3.81 1.94
C GLN A 131 1.40 5.33 2.19
N PRO A 132 1.99 5.74 3.33
CA PRO A 132 2.32 7.13 3.61
C PRO A 132 3.34 7.65 2.58
N LEU A 133 3.12 8.86 2.06
CA LEU A 133 4.04 9.53 1.13
C LEU A 133 4.97 10.51 1.85
N GLY A 134 4.56 10.99 3.02
CA GLY A 134 5.35 11.85 3.90
C GLY A 134 6.30 11.07 4.81
N SER A 135 7.37 11.73 5.25
CA SER A 135 8.20 11.24 6.34
C SER A 135 7.60 11.63 7.69
N TYR A 136 7.73 10.78 8.69
CA TYR A 136 7.34 11.09 10.06
C TYR A 136 8.39 11.98 10.74
N SER A 137 7.96 12.94 11.54
CA SER A 137 8.83 13.79 12.35
C SER A 137 9.56 12.98 13.42
N GLN A 138 10.46 13.63 14.16
CA GLN A 138 11.12 12.96 15.30
C GLN A 138 10.12 12.64 16.42
N ALA A 139 9.26 13.60 16.77
CA ALA A 139 8.27 13.41 17.82
C ALA A 139 7.29 12.27 17.50
N GLU A 140 6.83 12.16 16.25
CA GLU A 140 5.93 11.07 15.84
C GLU A 140 6.61 9.71 15.86
N ARG A 141 7.91 9.64 15.54
CA ARG A 141 8.66 8.38 15.61
C ARG A 141 8.91 7.93 17.05
N GLU A 142 9.18 8.87 17.94
CA GLU A 142 9.32 8.62 19.38
C GLU A 142 7.98 8.18 19.97
N ALA A 143 6.88 8.84 19.62
CA ALA A 143 5.54 8.45 20.06
C ALA A 143 5.10 7.09 19.51
N LEU A 144 5.42 6.76 18.25
CA LEU A 144 5.17 5.42 17.71
C LEU A 144 5.96 4.34 18.46
N GLN A 145 7.20 4.65 18.84
CA GLN A 145 8.02 3.72 19.61
C GLN A 145 7.44 3.52 21.01
N GLU A 146 7.11 4.59 21.72
CA GLU A 146 6.45 4.52 23.03
C GLU A 146 5.14 3.74 22.97
N TYR A 147 4.28 4.05 21.99
CA TYR A 147 3.02 3.34 21.76
C TYR A 147 3.22 1.83 21.56
N THR A 148 4.21 1.44 20.75
CA THR A 148 4.49 0.01 20.51
C THR A 148 5.20 -0.67 21.67
N ASP A 149 6.05 0.03 22.41
CA ASP A 149 6.70 -0.47 23.63
C ASP A 149 5.66 -0.73 24.74
N ASP A 150 4.59 0.07 24.79
CA ASP A 150 3.48 -0.05 25.75
C ASP A 150 2.43 -1.11 25.36
N GLY A 151 2.58 -1.77 24.20
CA GLY A 151 1.70 -2.86 23.76
C GLY A 151 0.70 -2.49 22.67
N GLY A 152 0.67 -1.23 22.24
CA GLY A 152 -0.10 -0.79 21.08
C GLY A 152 0.44 -1.40 19.79
N ARG A 153 -0.45 -1.79 18.87
CA ARG A 153 -0.05 -2.54 17.67
C ARG A 153 -0.23 -1.75 16.38
N VAL A 154 0.72 -1.89 15.47
CA VAL A 154 0.77 -1.11 14.23
C VAL A 154 0.96 -2.00 13.02
N VAL A 155 0.16 -1.78 11.98
CA VAL A 155 0.33 -2.39 10.65
C VAL A 155 0.67 -1.30 9.65
N VAL A 156 1.77 -1.47 8.92
CA VAL A 156 2.19 -0.60 7.83
C VAL A 156 2.06 -1.36 6.52
N LEU A 157 1.21 -0.86 5.63
CA LEU A 157 1.11 -1.33 4.25
C LEU A 157 1.91 -0.37 3.37
N ALA A 158 2.80 -0.89 2.53
CA ALA A 158 3.67 -0.10 1.68
C ALA A 158 3.58 -0.54 0.23
N GLU A 159 3.86 0.36 -0.70
CA GLU A 159 4.03 0.03 -2.12
C GLU A 159 5.43 0.47 -2.57
N PRO A 160 6.05 -0.29 -3.50
CA PRO A 160 7.28 0.11 -4.16
C PRO A 160 7.09 1.42 -4.95
N THR A 161 8.20 1.96 -5.43
CA THR A 161 8.16 3.20 -6.22
C THR A 161 7.42 2.98 -7.54
N GLN A 162 6.43 3.83 -7.81
CA GLN A 162 5.61 3.79 -9.00
C GLN A 162 5.71 5.09 -9.80
N THR A 163 5.54 4.98 -11.12
CA THR A 163 5.36 6.14 -11.99
C THR A 163 3.89 6.27 -12.34
N ARG A 164 3.27 7.38 -11.93
CA ARG A 164 1.89 7.71 -12.26
C ARG A 164 1.84 8.66 -13.43
N LEU A 165 0.98 8.36 -14.40
CA LEU A 165 0.73 9.22 -15.56
C LEU A 165 -0.54 10.04 -15.31
N SER A 166 -0.42 11.36 -15.31
CA SER A 166 -1.55 12.26 -15.34
C SER A 166 -1.95 12.53 -16.80
N THR A 167 -3.14 12.09 -17.19
CA THR A 167 -3.66 12.22 -18.57
C THR A 167 -4.57 13.44 -18.75
N GLY A 168 -4.25 14.56 -18.09
CA GLY A 168 -4.98 15.83 -18.21
C GLY A 168 -4.67 16.62 -19.49
N PHE A 169 -5.02 17.92 -19.50
CA PHE A 169 -4.74 18.83 -20.63
C PHE A 169 -3.24 18.88 -21.01
N THR A 170 -2.36 18.58 -20.06
CA THR A 170 -0.95 18.26 -20.28
C THR A 170 -0.65 16.87 -19.73
N GLN A 171 0.04 16.04 -20.51
CA GLN A 171 0.56 14.76 -20.01
C GLN A 171 1.78 15.04 -19.11
N SER A 172 1.71 14.60 -17.85
CA SER A 172 2.83 14.67 -16.92
C SER A 172 2.97 13.35 -16.17
N THR A 173 4.21 12.94 -15.92
CA THR A 173 4.53 11.80 -15.09
C THR A 173 5.01 12.26 -13.72
N THR A 174 4.57 11.57 -12.68
CA THR A 174 4.97 11.81 -11.30
C THR A 174 5.40 10.50 -10.67
N THR A 175 6.48 10.52 -9.91
CA THR A 175 6.95 9.38 -9.13
C THR A 175 6.33 9.42 -7.76
N VAL A 176 5.78 8.29 -7.33
CA VAL A 176 5.20 8.10 -5.99
C VAL A 176 5.98 6.98 -5.32
N SER A 177 6.43 7.22 -4.09
CA SER A 177 7.28 6.31 -3.33
C SER A 177 6.83 6.30 -1.88
N PHE A 178 7.05 5.17 -1.20
CA PHE A 178 6.85 5.06 0.24
C PHE A 178 7.76 6.06 1.00
N GLY A 179 7.13 6.94 1.78
CA GLY A 179 7.76 8.07 2.46
C GLY A 179 8.27 7.77 3.87
N ALA A 180 7.79 6.69 4.50
CA ALA A 180 7.97 6.45 5.93
C ALA A 180 9.16 5.54 6.28
N ASN A 181 10.11 5.35 5.35
CA ASN A 181 11.32 4.56 5.59
C ASN A 181 12.18 5.08 6.76
N ASN A 182 11.99 6.33 7.20
CA ASN A 182 12.63 6.88 8.40
C ASN A 182 11.96 6.42 9.70
N ALA A 183 10.67 6.06 9.68
CA ALA A 183 9.96 5.47 10.79
C ALA A 183 10.20 3.95 10.83
N THR A 184 10.03 3.23 9.72
CA THR A 184 10.17 1.76 9.71
C THR A 184 11.59 1.29 10.06
N ALA A 185 12.61 2.06 9.66
CA ALA A 185 14.00 1.66 9.86
C ALA A 185 14.41 1.58 11.34
N GLN A 186 13.71 2.25 12.26
CA GLN A 186 13.99 2.13 13.70
C GLN A 186 13.60 0.74 14.26
N TYR A 187 12.68 0.06 13.58
CA TYR A 187 12.27 -1.33 13.85
C TYR A 187 13.04 -2.36 13.00
N GLY A 188 14.17 -1.96 12.42
CA GLY A 188 15.01 -2.86 11.62
C GLY A 188 14.47 -3.17 10.22
N VAL A 189 13.41 -2.50 9.76
CA VAL A 189 12.77 -2.77 8.46
C VAL A 189 12.88 -1.58 7.51
N ARG A 190 13.36 -1.84 6.29
CA ARG A 190 13.38 -0.83 5.22
C ARG A 190 12.66 -1.35 3.98
N MET A 191 11.66 -0.60 3.52
CA MET A 191 10.91 -0.91 2.30
C MET A 191 11.78 -0.66 1.06
N GLY A 192 11.87 -1.68 0.21
CA GLY A 192 12.52 -1.66 -1.08
C GLY A 192 11.78 -0.77 -2.07
N ALA A 193 12.54 -0.15 -2.98
CA ALA A 193 11.97 0.78 -3.95
C ALA A 193 11.45 0.12 -5.23
N GLU A 194 11.87 -1.11 -5.54
CA GLU A 194 11.50 -1.79 -6.80
C GLU A 194 10.35 -2.76 -6.56
N GLN A 195 9.39 -2.80 -7.50
CA GLN A 195 8.36 -3.82 -7.55
C GLN A 195 8.99 -5.20 -7.83
N LEU A 196 8.34 -6.25 -7.36
CA LEU A 196 8.67 -7.64 -7.66
C LEU A 196 7.86 -8.16 -8.85
N TYR A 197 8.36 -9.22 -9.47
CA TYR A 197 7.65 -9.94 -10.52
C TYR A 197 8.12 -11.39 -10.60
N ASN A 198 7.22 -12.28 -11.04
CA ASN A 198 7.52 -13.68 -11.31
C ASN A 198 6.88 -14.10 -12.64
N VAL A 199 7.62 -14.82 -13.48
CA VAL A 199 7.15 -15.24 -14.82
C VAL A 199 6.74 -16.71 -14.87
N ASP A 200 6.87 -17.43 -13.76
CA ASP A 200 6.35 -18.78 -13.62
C ASP A 200 4.86 -18.70 -13.30
N ASP A 201 4.02 -19.28 -14.16
CA ASP A 201 2.56 -19.29 -14.03
C ASP A 201 2.07 -19.92 -12.71
N SER A 202 2.89 -20.75 -12.05
CA SER A 202 2.57 -21.32 -10.74
C SER A 202 2.91 -20.40 -9.55
N ALA A 203 3.59 -19.28 -9.81
CA ALA A 203 4.09 -18.34 -8.82
C ALA A 203 3.50 -16.93 -8.97
N ASN A 204 2.47 -16.78 -9.81
CA ASN A 204 1.77 -15.53 -10.03
C ASN A 204 0.28 -15.78 -10.31
N ASP A 205 -0.56 -14.79 -10.03
CA ASP A 205 -1.99 -14.84 -10.30
C ASP A 205 -2.31 -14.32 -11.70
N ASN A 206 -1.98 -15.13 -12.72
CA ASN A 206 -2.25 -14.86 -14.14
C ASN A 206 -1.70 -13.52 -14.68
N ASN A 207 -0.90 -12.83 -13.87
CA ASN A 207 -0.24 -11.57 -14.13
C ASN A 207 1.13 -11.66 -13.47
N PHE A 208 2.19 -11.58 -14.28
CA PHE A 208 3.56 -11.74 -13.80
C PHE A 208 3.99 -10.73 -12.70
N LYS A 209 3.21 -9.68 -12.45
CA LYS A 209 3.42 -8.72 -11.35
C LYS A 209 2.64 -9.05 -10.07
N ALA A 210 1.52 -9.77 -10.21
CA ALA A 210 0.74 -10.30 -9.11
C ALA A 210 1.40 -11.58 -8.59
N ILE A 211 2.39 -11.41 -7.73
CA ILE A 211 3.21 -12.53 -7.25
C ILE A 211 2.57 -13.18 -6.03
N TYR A 212 2.70 -14.51 -5.94
CA TYR A 212 2.35 -15.23 -4.73
C TYR A 212 3.45 -15.09 -3.68
N ALA A 213 3.03 -15.06 -2.42
CA ALA A 213 3.90 -15.22 -1.26
C ALA A 213 3.31 -16.25 -0.29
N SER A 214 4.18 -16.97 0.41
CA SER A 214 3.77 -18.04 1.33
C SER A 214 4.34 -17.81 2.72
N PRO A 215 3.68 -18.34 3.77
CA PRO A 215 4.20 -18.32 5.13
C PRO A 215 5.63 -18.85 5.23
N SER A 216 6.44 -18.19 6.05
CA SER A 216 7.81 -18.62 6.38
C SER A 216 7.87 -19.42 7.69
N ASP A 217 6.85 -19.28 8.52
CA ASP A 217 6.65 -19.90 9.83
C ASP A 217 5.16 -19.92 10.20
N ASP A 218 4.80 -20.76 11.15
CA ASP A 218 3.45 -20.80 11.73
C ASP A 218 3.31 -19.72 12.82
N GLY A 219 2.20 -18.97 12.82
CA GLY A 219 1.93 -17.95 13.84
C GLY A 219 0.63 -17.19 13.57
N GLU A 220 0.32 -16.20 14.42
CA GLU A 220 -0.97 -15.46 14.36
C GLU A 220 -1.21 -14.74 13.03
N LEU A 221 -0.15 -14.38 12.28
CA LEU A 221 -0.28 -13.73 10.98
C LEU A 221 -0.46 -14.72 9.81
N THR A 222 -0.08 -15.98 10.01
CA THR A 222 -0.05 -17.02 8.97
C THR A 222 -1.08 -18.11 9.19
N ASP A 223 -1.83 -18.06 10.30
CA ASP A 223 -2.85 -19.05 10.61
C ASP A 223 -3.96 -19.05 9.55
N GLY A 224 -4.31 -20.23 9.07
CA GLY A 224 -5.29 -20.41 7.99
C GLY A 224 -4.85 -19.91 6.60
N VAL A 225 -3.64 -19.37 6.43
CA VAL A 225 -3.15 -18.82 5.17
C VAL A 225 -2.19 -19.80 4.50
N GLU A 226 -2.52 -20.32 3.33
CA GLU A 226 -1.60 -21.11 2.52
C GLU A 226 -0.79 -20.21 1.57
N THR A 227 -1.43 -19.22 0.95
CA THR A 227 -0.81 -18.31 -0.01
C THR A 227 -1.56 -16.97 -0.08
N ILE A 228 -0.81 -15.88 -0.16
CA ILE A 228 -1.34 -14.53 -0.45
C ILE A 228 -0.84 -14.05 -1.81
N THR A 229 -1.58 -13.13 -2.42
CA THR A 229 -1.21 -12.51 -3.70
C THR A 229 -1.10 -11.00 -3.58
N PHE A 230 -0.09 -10.43 -4.23
CA PHE A 230 0.21 -9.00 -4.21
C PHE A 230 0.44 -8.46 -5.63
N ASP A 231 -0.50 -7.68 -6.17
CA ASP A 231 -0.39 -7.09 -7.53
C ASP A 231 0.73 -6.04 -7.65
N THR A 232 0.99 -5.32 -6.57
CA THR A 232 2.04 -4.29 -6.52
C THR A 232 3.14 -4.61 -5.50
N ALA A 233 3.48 -5.90 -5.37
CA ALA A 233 4.45 -6.38 -4.39
C ALA A 233 5.79 -5.63 -4.45
N GLY A 234 6.21 -5.06 -3.32
CA GLY A 234 7.57 -4.65 -3.04
C GLY A 234 8.36 -5.74 -2.33
N TYR A 235 9.40 -5.35 -1.59
CA TYR A 235 10.14 -6.23 -0.69
C TYR A 235 10.67 -5.45 0.50
N ALA A 236 10.88 -6.13 1.62
CA ALA A 236 11.50 -5.56 2.80
C ALA A 236 12.97 -5.99 2.92
N VAL A 237 13.83 -5.06 3.33
CA VAL A 237 15.18 -5.36 3.82
C VAL A 237 15.11 -5.41 5.33
N VAL A 238 15.48 -6.56 5.90
CA VAL A 238 15.32 -6.89 7.31
C VAL A 238 16.66 -6.88 8.03
N ASN A 239 16.70 -6.33 9.25
CA ASN A 239 17.87 -6.27 10.13
C ASN A 239 17.42 -6.37 11.60
N GLY A 240 18.35 -6.69 12.51
CA GLY A 240 18.07 -6.81 13.94
C GLY A 240 17.15 -7.98 14.24
N ASP A 241 16.16 -7.74 15.09
CA ASP A 241 15.23 -8.74 15.62
C ASP A 241 13.93 -8.84 14.78
N ALA A 242 13.87 -8.19 13.62
CA ALA A 242 12.72 -8.29 12.73
C ALA A 242 12.69 -9.67 12.03
N GLU A 243 11.51 -10.28 11.99
CA GLU A 243 11.26 -11.63 11.51
C GLU A 243 10.46 -11.61 10.20
N THR A 244 10.90 -12.38 9.20
CA THR A 244 10.15 -12.56 7.96
C THR A 244 9.02 -13.56 8.19
N LYS A 245 7.77 -13.14 7.92
CA LYS A 245 6.56 -13.96 8.07
C LYS A 245 6.04 -14.50 6.75
N PHE A 246 6.20 -13.74 5.67
CA PHE A 246 5.91 -14.21 4.32
C PHE A 246 7.08 -13.93 3.38
N THR A 247 7.30 -14.88 2.49
CA THR A 247 8.37 -14.83 1.48
C THR A 247 7.74 -14.98 0.09
N ALA A 248 8.16 -14.13 -0.84
CA ALA A 248 7.76 -14.22 -2.24
C ALA A 248 8.14 -15.58 -2.83
N ALA A 249 7.28 -16.11 -3.71
CA ALA A 249 7.48 -17.39 -4.37
C ALA A 249 8.85 -17.49 -5.08
N ASP A 250 9.38 -18.71 -5.16
CA ASP A 250 10.68 -18.98 -5.77
C ASP A 250 10.77 -18.44 -7.20
N GLY A 251 11.95 -17.93 -7.56
CA GLY A 251 12.21 -17.37 -8.89
C GLY A 251 11.76 -15.92 -9.07
N THR A 252 11.12 -15.31 -8.07
CA THR A 252 10.75 -13.89 -8.04
C THR A 252 11.97 -12.98 -8.22
N ARG A 253 11.78 -11.85 -8.90
CA ARG A 253 12.83 -10.87 -9.22
C ARG A 253 12.35 -9.45 -9.05
N THR A 254 13.27 -8.52 -8.84
CA THR A 254 12.95 -7.09 -8.93
C THR A 254 12.68 -6.65 -10.37
N LEU A 255 11.66 -5.83 -10.61
CA LEU A 255 11.17 -5.46 -11.93
C LEU A 255 12.18 -4.68 -12.77
N GLU A 256 12.84 -3.68 -12.17
CA GLU A 256 13.74 -2.79 -12.91
C GLU A 256 15.12 -3.44 -13.11
N THR A 257 15.70 -3.93 -12.02
CA THR A 257 17.07 -4.48 -12.04
C THR A 257 17.15 -5.98 -12.30
N ARG A 258 16.02 -6.70 -12.31
CA ARG A 258 15.93 -8.15 -12.54
C ARG A 258 16.81 -8.97 -11.60
N ARG A 259 17.05 -8.46 -10.40
CA ARG A 259 17.85 -9.18 -9.40
C ARG A 259 17.04 -10.38 -8.94
N THR A 260 17.72 -11.51 -8.78
CA THR A 260 17.15 -12.72 -8.16
C THR A 260 17.48 -12.70 -6.68
N GLY A 261 16.59 -13.24 -5.87
CA GLY A 261 16.78 -13.36 -4.43
C GLY A 261 15.58 -14.02 -3.77
N THR A 262 15.67 -14.14 -2.46
CA THR A 262 14.53 -14.45 -1.58
C THR A 262 14.06 -13.12 -1.02
N TYR A 263 12.80 -12.77 -1.26
CA TYR A 263 12.26 -11.46 -0.91
C TYR A 263 11.23 -11.60 0.20
N ALA A 264 11.48 -10.95 1.33
CA ALA A 264 10.49 -10.82 2.41
C ALA A 264 9.38 -9.86 1.97
N THR A 265 8.13 -10.30 2.07
CA THR A 265 6.95 -9.51 1.68
C THR A 265 6.09 -9.11 2.87
N VAL A 266 6.16 -9.88 3.96
CA VAL A 266 5.60 -9.51 5.26
C VAL A 266 6.66 -9.73 6.32
N VAL A 267 6.87 -8.72 7.15
CA VAL A 267 7.87 -8.72 8.23
C VAL A 267 7.21 -8.25 9.51
N ARG A 268 7.56 -8.87 10.64
CA ARG A 268 7.11 -8.45 11.96
C ARG A 268 8.30 -8.11 12.84
N ASN A 269 8.19 -7.04 13.61
CA ASN A 269 9.05 -6.75 14.75
C ASN A 269 8.14 -6.45 15.94
N ASP A 270 8.01 -7.42 16.86
CA ASP A 270 7.13 -7.34 18.03
C ASP A 270 5.71 -6.84 17.70
N ASN A 271 5.38 -5.61 18.13
CA ASN A 271 4.07 -4.97 17.97
C ASN A 271 3.91 -4.21 16.64
N MET A 272 4.82 -4.39 15.68
CA MET A 272 4.75 -3.76 14.38
C MET A 272 4.87 -4.75 13.21
N VAL A 273 3.93 -4.68 12.28
CA VAL A 273 3.89 -5.49 11.06
C VAL A 273 4.06 -4.61 9.83
N PHE A 274 4.83 -5.11 8.88
CA PHE A 274 5.19 -4.43 7.65
C PHE A 274 4.81 -5.32 6.47
N VAL A 275 3.85 -4.87 5.66
CA VAL A 275 3.41 -5.54 4.43
C VAL A 275 3.90 -4.72 3.25
N THR A 276 4.57 -5.35 2.30
CA THR A 276 5.19 -4.67 1.16
C THR A 276 4.25 -4.48 -0.02
N ASP A 277 2.94 -4.58 0.22
CA ASP A 277 1.88 -4.26 -0.71
C ASP A 277 0.74 -3.58 0.09
N SER A 278 0.01 -2.66 -0.53
CA SER A 278 -1.25 -2.13 0.03
C SER A 278 -2.45 -2.35 -0.89
N THR A 279 -2.25 -2.92 -2.07
CA THR A 279 -3.32 -3.14 -3.05
C THR A 279 -4.20 -4.33 -2.71
N PHE A 280 -3.69 -5.31 -1.96
CA PHE A 280 -4.44 -6.50 -1.53
C PHE A 280 -5.69 -6.20 -0.70
N ILE A 281 -5.81 -5.01 -0.11
CA ILE A 281 -7.01 -4.59 0.64
C ILE A 281 -8.11 -4.02 -0.27
N ARG A 282 -7.83 -3.81 -1.56
CA ARG A 282 -8.82 -3.28 -2.50
C ARG A 282 -9.86 -4.37 -2.79
N SER A 283 -11.09 -3.94 -3.03
CA SER A 283 -12.19 -4.87 -3.32
C SER A 283 -11.95 -5.81 -4.51
N SER A 284 -11.07 -5.45 -5.45
CA SER A 284 -10.70 -6.33 -6.58
C SER A 284 -9.68 -7.41 -6.24
N GLU A 285 -8.98 -7.30 -5.10
CA GLU A 285 -7.86 -8.17 -4.73
C GLU A 285 -8.11 -8.91 -3.40
N ILE A 286 -9.12 -8.48 -2.64
CA ILE A 286 -9.32 -8.88 -1.25
C ILE A 286 -9.67 -10.36 -1.09
N TYR A 287 -10.29 -10.96 -2.10
CA TYR A 287 -10.71 -12.36 -2.13
C TYR A 287 -9.85 -13.21 -3.07
N ASP A 288 -8.69 -12.69 -3.49
CA ASP A 288 -7.74 -13.45 -4.29
C ASP A 288 -6.80 -14.25 -3.37
N ALA A 289 -6.61 -15.53 -3.71
CA ALA A 289 -5.90 -16.50 -2.86
C ALA A 289 -6.49 -16.52 -1.44
N ASP A 290 -5.68 -16.34 -0.39
CA ASP A 290 -6.14 -16.27 1.00
C ASP A 290 -6.00 -14.84 1.57
N ASN A 291 -6.11 -13.81 0.73
CA ASN A 291 -5.93 -12.41 1.14
C ASN A 291 -6.93 -11.99 2.23
N GLU A 292 -8.17 -12.46 2.19
CA GLU A 292 -9.21 -12.15 3.18
C GLU A 292 -8.88 -12.75 4.55
N VAL A 293 -8.30 -13.95 4.58
CA VAL A 293 -7.83 -14.61 5.80
C VAL A 293 -6.63 -13.85 6.38
N PHE A 294 -5.68 -13.45 5.53
CA PHE A 294 -4.54 -12.66 5.95
C PHE A 294 -4.95 -11.28 6.48
N ILE A 295 -5.94 -10.62 5.86
CA ILE A 295 -6.51 -9.36 6.35
C ILE A 295 -7.17 -9.57 7.71
N GLY A 296 -7.94 -10.63 7.88
CA GLY A 296 -8.49 -11.05 9.18
C GLY A 296 -7.40 -11.13 10.24
N ASN A 297 -6.31 -11.84 9.96
CA ASN A 297 -5.16 -11.96 10.86
C ASN A 297 -4.50 -10.61 11.19
N LEU A 298 -4.40 -9.68 10.23
CA LEU A 298 -3.87 -8.34 10.48
C LEU A 298 -4.80 -7.51 11.38
N LEU A 299 -6.11 -7.65 11.22
CA LEU A 299 -7.10 -6.96 12.05
C LEU A 299 -7.14 -7.53 13.46
N SER A 300 -7.15 -8.86 13.61
CA SER A 300 -6.98 -9.54 14.90
C SER A 300 -5.67 -9.11 15.56
N PHE A 301 -4.57 -9.07 14.80
CA PHE A 301 -3.30 -8.55 15.30
C PHE A 301 -3.44 -7.12 15.81
N LEU A 302 -4.01 -6.19 15.05
CA LEU A 302 -4.21 -4.79 15.51
C LEU A 302 -5.06 -4.71 16.78
N LEU A 303 -6.13 -5.49 16.84
CA LEU A 303 -7.09 -5.47 17.94
C LEU A 303 -6.62 -6.22 19.17
N ASP A 304 -5.64 -7.11 19.07
CA ASP A 304 -4.98 -7.72 20.24
C ASP A 304 -3.93 -6.82 20.88
N GLY A 305 -3.82 -5.57 20.42
CA GLY A 305 -3.06 -4.52 21.10
C GLY A 305 -3.74 -4.09 22.39
N GLU A 306 -2.93 -3.70 23.36
CA GLU A 306 -3.39 -2.95 24.51
C GLU A 306 -3.10 -1.47 24.27
N ALA A 307 -4.15 -0.67 24.07
CA ALA A 307 -3.98 0.78 24.12
C ALA A 307 -3.37 1.15 25.49
N PRO A 308 -2.32 1.99 25.55
CA PRO A 308 -1.88 2.58 26.79
C PRO A 308 -3.09 3.28 27.43
N ASP A 309 -3.47 2.88 28.65
CA ASP A 309 -4.62 3.47 29.33
C ASP A 309 -4.38 5.00 29.44
N PRO A 310 -5.20 5.85 28.79
CA PRO A 310 -5.00 7.29 28.81
C PRO A 310 -5.13 7.89 30.22
N ASP A 311 -5.69 7.13 31.17
CA ASP A 311 -5.80 7.47 32.58
C ASP A 311 -4.70 6.81 33.45
N ALA A 312 -3.83 5.97 32.89
CA ALA A 312 -2.72 5.30 33.59
C ALA A 312 -1.43 6.13 33.70
N GLY A 313 -1.55 7.43 34.00
CA GLY A 313 -0.47 8.28 34.58
C GLY A 313 0.50 8.93 33.58
N GLU A 314 1.04 10.13 33.82
CA GLU A 314 1.47 10.67 35.12
C GLU A 314 0.57 11.80 35.67
N THR A 315 -0.02 11.57 36.84
CA THR A 315 -0.12 12.64 37.83
C THR A 315 1.29 13.01 38.25
N PHE A 316 1.79 14.12 37.74
CA PHE A 316 2.92 14.80 38.34
C PHE A 316 2.53 15.12 39.80
N ASP A 317 2.98 14.31 40.75
CA ASP A 317 2.96 14.64 42.18
C ASP A 317 4.00 15.75 42.40
N GLY A 318 3.68 16.93 41.90
CA GLY A 318 4.22 18.17 42.41
C GLY A 318 3.69 18.32 43.81
N GLY A 319 4.37 17.70 44.77
CA GLY A 319 4.06 17.77 46.19
C GLY A 319 3.96 19.22 46.65
N PHE A 320 2.76 19.77 46.60
CA PHE A 320 2.37 20.92 47.41
C PHE A 320 2.00 20.37 48.78
N GLY A 321 3.02 20.21 49.62
CA GLY A 321 2.85 19.96 51.04
C GLY A 321 1.94 21.03 51.63
N THR A 322 0.72 20.63 51.98
CA THR A 322 -0.21 21.42 52.78
C THR A 322 0.10 21.16 54.24
N ASP A 323 1.16 21.80 54.74
CA ASP A 323 1.35 21.93 56.19
C ASP A 323 0.45 23.06 56.70
N GLU A 324 -0.76 22.70 57.14
CA GLU A 324 -1.52 23.51 58.10
C GLU A 324 -0.79 23.50 59.45
N GLU A 325 0.21 24.38 59.62
CA GLU A 325 0.54 24.91 60.93
C GLU A 325 0.08 26.37 61.03
N ALA A 326 -0.83 26.60 61.96
CA ALA A 326 -1.31 27.92 62.33
C ALA A 326 -0.17 28.79 62.87
N VAL A 327 0.19 29.85 62.13
CA VAL A 327 1.08 30.91 62.62
C VAL A 327 0.44 32.28 62.43
N THR A 328 0.14 32.91 63.57
CA THR A 328 -0.33 34.28 63.80
C THR A 328 0.45 35.32 62.98
N PRO A 329 -0.18 36.40 62.46
CA PRO A 329 0.53 37.35 61.60
C PRO A 329 1.48 38.24 62.40
N THR A 330 2.75 38.26 62.00
CA THR A 330 3.71 39.29 62.41
C THR A 330 4.09 40.09 61.17
N GLU A 331 4.00 41.42 61.29
CA GLU A 331 4.16 42.43 60.25
C GLU A 331 5.45 42.28 59.43
N THR A 332 5.37 42.58 58.13
CA THR A 332 6.55 42.78 57.27
C THR A 332 6.52 44.17 56.60
N PRO A 333 7.67 44.86 56.50
CA PRO A 333 7.78 46.31 56.33
C PRO A 333 7.77 46.80 54.88
N ALA A 334 7.70 48.13 54.75
CA ALA A 334 7.46 48.92 53.55
C ALA A 334 8.39 48.69 52.33
N GLU A 335 7.77 48.84 51.16
CA GLU A 335 8.30 48.76 49.79
C GLU A 335 9.36 49.84 49.49
N PRO A 336 10.46 49.51 48.77
CA PRO A 336 11.44 50.51 48.35
C PRO A 336 11.03 51.23 47.06
N THR A 337 11.12 52.55 47.08
CA THR A 337 10.86 53.49 45.96
C THR A 337 11.80 53.24 44.76
N PRO A 338 11.30 53.32 43.50
CA PRO A 338 12.12 53.14 42.31
C PRO A 338 13.06 54.33 42.04
N THR A 339 14.28 54.02 41.60
CA THR A 339 15.31 54.99 41.18
C THR A 339 15.05 55.46 39.73
N PRO A 340 15.12 56.77 39.41
CA PRO A 340 14.88 57.27 38.06
C PRO A 340 16.06 57.01 37.10
N ALA A 341 15.74 56.70 35.84
CA ALA A 341 16.69 56.46 34.75
C ALA A 341 17.39 57.75 34.25
N PRO A 342 18.67 57.69 33.84
CA PRO A 342 19.38 58.85 33.32
C PRO A 342 19.06 59.18 31.85
N THR A 343 18.84 60.46 31.57
CA THR A 343 18.64 61.07 30.25
C THR A 343 19.93 61.05 29.41
N PRO A 344 19.88 60.75 28.09
CA PRO A 344 21.05 60.80 27.23
C PRO A 344 21.41 62.26 26.85
N PRO A 345 22.71 62.60 26.71
CA PRO A 345 23.12 63.92 26.24
C PRO A 345 23.03 64.01 24.71
N GLY A 346 22.42 65.09 24.22
CA GLY A 346 22.39 65.44 22.80
C GLY A 346 23.57 66.33 22.39
N SER A 347 24.21 65.96 21.29
CA SER A 347 24.60 66.82 20.14
C SER A 347 25.11 65.92 19.02
#